data_AF-A0A2D6XL71-F1
#
_entry.id   AF-A0A2D6XL71-F1
#
_cell.length_a   1.000
_cell.length_b   1.000
_cell.length_c   1.000
_cell.angle_alpha   90.00
_cell.angle_beta   90.00
_cell.angle_gamma   90.00
#
_symmetry.space_group_name_H-M   'P 1'
#
loop_
_entity.id
_entity.type
_entity.pdbx_description
1 polymer ?
#
loop_
_entity_poly.entity_id
_entity_poly.type
_entity_poly.pdbx_seq_one_letter_code
_entity_poly.pdbx_strand_id
1 'polypeptide(L)'
;MPQRVNIQYSIDIEDLEVEVIRMLKSMKKRVDSLDLMVRNPDEILSIPTIRNIEKLRVDMASIDLGLRDINAIINGYILHQAQTNIETAPQQPDIESNVQALQEQLESLQKLTSNEDTA
;
A
#
# COMPACT_ATOMS: atom_id res chain seq x y z
N MET A 1 35.51 10.93 -6.51
CA MET A 1 34.47 9.93 -6.83
C MET A 1 33.20 10.32 -6.08
N PRO A 2 32.06 10.58 -6.74
CA PRO A 2 30.82 10.97 -6.06
C PRO A 2 30.21 9.75 -5.35
N GLN A 3 30.23 9.77 -4.02
CA GLN A 3 29.70 8.71 -3.19
C GLN A 3 28.16 8.83 -3.15
N ARG A 4 27.45 7.84 -3.69
CA ARG A 4 25.99 7.78 -3.59
C ARG A 4 25.63 7.27 -2.19
N VAL A 5 25.05 8.14 -1.38
CA VAL A 5 24.54 7.80 -0.05
C VAL A 5 23.08 7.39 -0.21
N ASN A 6 22.72 6.18 0.25
CA ASN A 6 21.33 5.73 0.28
C ASN A 6 20.77 6.04 1.68
N ILE A 7 19.79 6.93 1.76
CA ILE A 7 19.16 7.30 3.04
C ILE A 7 17.84 6.56 3.11
N GLN A 8 17.71 5.68 4.10
CA GLN A 8 16.49 4.93 4.36
C GLN A 8 15.78 5.56 5.56
N TYR A 9 14.57 6.06 5.35
CA TYR A 9 13.72 6.59 6.41
C TYR A 9 12.68 5.53 6.78
N SER A 10 12.62 5.17 8.07
CA SER A 10 11.57 4.33 8.65
C SER A 10 10.58 5.22 9.39
N ILE A 11 9.29 4.94 9.23
CA ILE A 11 8.20 5.67 9.88
C ILE A 11 7.29 4.63 10.51
N ASP A 12 6.87 4.91 11.75
CA ASP A 12 5.94 4.06 12.46
C ASP A 12 4.56 4.12 11.79
N ILE A 13 3.87 2.99 11.75
CA ILE A 13 2.61 2.87 11.00
C ILE A 13 1.51 3.81 11.55
N GLU A 14 1.61 4.15 12.83
CA GLU A 14 0.73 5.09 13.55
C GLU A 14 0.92 6.54 13.06
N ASP A 15 2.14 6.90 12.65
CA ASP A 15 2.50 8.23 12.15
C ASP A 15 2.38 8.34 10.62
N LEU A 16 2.04 7.25 9.94
CA LEU A 16 2.03 7.18 8.48
C LEU A 16 1.05 8.18 7.85
N GLU A 17 -0.14 8.33 8.42
CA GLU A 17 -1.14 9.28 7.92
C GLU A 17 -0.64 10.73 7.98
N VAL A 18 -0.03 11.10 9.11
CA VAL A 18 0.54 12.44 9.32
C VAL A 18 1.64 12.71 8.29
N GLU A 19 2.50 11.72 8.04
CA GLU A 19 3.56 11.84 7.05
C GLU A 19 3.01 11.96 5.63
N VAL A 20 2.07 11.12 5.22
CA VAL A 20 1.44 11.19 3.90
C VAL A 20 0.80 12.55 3.68
N ILE A 21 0.12 13.10 4.69
CA ILE A 21 -0.41 14.47 4.64
C ILE A 21 0.71 15.50 4.48
N ARG A 22 1.84 15.37 5.19
CA ARG A 22 2.99 16.26 5.07
C ARG A 22 3.57 16.23 3.65
N MET A 23 3.74 15.04 3.07
CA MET A 23 4.23 14.84 1.71
C MET A 23 3.27 15.45 0.68
N LEU A 24 1.95 15.22 0.81
CA LEU A 24 0.92 15.82 -0.04
C LEU A 24 0.94 17.34 0.03
N LYS A 25 1.05 17.92 1.24
CA LYS A 25 1.17 19.38 1.42
C LYS A 25 2.43 19.93 0.74
N SER A 26 3.54 19.20 0.79
CA SER A 26 4.79 19.57 0.10
C SER A 26 4.60 19.57 -1.42
N MET A 27 3.97 18.52 -1.98
CA MET A 27 3.68 18.45 -3.42
C MET A 27 2.70 19.54 -3.86
N LYS A 28 1.66 19.80 -3.06
CA LYS A 28 0.73 20.90 -3.32
C LYS A 28 1.44 22.25 -3.40
N LYS A 29 2.34 22.56 -2.47
CA LYS A 29 3.14 23.80 -2.51
C LYS A 29 3.98 23.91 -3.77
N ARG A 30 4.53 22.80 -4.26
CA ARG A 30 5.31 22.76 -5.52
C ARG A 30 4.41 23.02 -6.73
N VAL A 31 3.23 22.40 -6.78
CA VAL A 31 2.24 22.67 -7.83
C VAL A 31 1.81 24.14 -7.81
N ASP A 32 1.47 24.67 -6.64
CA ASP A 32 1.04 26.06 -6.47
C ASP A 32 2.17 27.05 -6.84
N SER A 33 3.44 26.61 -6.85
CA SER A 33 4.60 27.40 -7.27
C SER A 33 4.93 27.30 -8.77
N LEU A 34 4.23 26.45 -9.52
CA LEU A 34 4.40 26.36 -10.97
C LEU A 34 3.88 27.65 -11.60
N ASP A 35 4.80 28.45 -12.14
CA ASP A 35 4.47 29.65 -12.88
C ASP A 35 4.65 29.43 -14.38
N LEU A 36 3.57 29.64 -15.12
CA LEU A 36 3.51 29.55 -16.58
C LEU A 36 3.33 30.96 -17.17
N MET A 37 4.05 31.94 -16.64
CA MET A 37 3.97 33.30 -17.18
C MET A 37 4.67 33.41 -18.54
N VAL A 38 3.86 33.45 -19.60
CA VAL A 38 4.23 34.11 -20.85
C VAL A 38 4.12 35.61 -20.59
N ARG A 39 5.23 36.24 -20.22
CA ARG A 39 5.26 37.65 -19.81
C ARG A 39 5.08 38.62 -20.98
N ASN A 40 5.41 38.20 -22.20
CA ASN A 40 5.30 39.03 -23.39
C ASN A 40 4.89 38.19 -24.61
N PRO A 41 3.70 38.42 -25.20
CA PRO A 41 3.22 37.68 -26.38
C PRO A 41 4.16 37.81 -27.59
N ASP A 42 4.85 38.95 -27.71
CA ASP A 42 5.75 39.23 -28.83
C ASP A 42 7.07 38.44 -28.73
N GLU A 43 7.39 37.87 -27.56
CA GLU A 43 8.59 37.08 -27.30
C GLU A 43 8.30 35.57 -27.21
N ILE A 44 7.12 35.11 -27.63
CA ILE A 44 6.72 33.72 -27.51
C ILE A 44 7.65 32.78 -28.31
N LEU A 45 8.14 33.23 -29.46
CA LEU A 45 9.09 32.51 -30.31
C LEU A 45 10.54 32.86 -29.96
N SER A 46 10.90 32.71 -28.68
CA SER A 46 12.22 33.07 -28.18
C SER A 46 12.89 31.94 -27.40
N ILE A 47 14.23 31.99 -27.30
CA ILE A 47 15.03 31.07 -26.48
C ILE A 47 14.60 31.10 -25.00
N PRO A 48 14.32 32.27 -24.37
CA PRO A 48 13.74 32.32 -23.04
C PRO A 48 12.47 31.48 -22.87
N THR A 49 11.55 31.52 -23.84
CA THR A 49 10.32 30.73 -23.79
C THR A 49 10.61 29.22 -23.80
N ILE A 50 11.54 28.76 -24.63
CA ILE A 50 11.98 27.34 -24.64
C ILE A 50 12.56 26.94 -23.28
N ARG A 51 13.39 27.79 -22.66
CA ARG A 51 13.97 27.51 -21.33
C ARG A 51 12.91 27.45 -20.25
N ASN A 52 11.90 28.32 -20.30
CA ASN A 52 10.80 28.31 -19.34
C ASN A 52 9.94 27.04 -19.48
N ILE A 53 9.66 26.61 -20.71
CA ILE A 53 8.97 25.33 -20.97
C ILE A 53 9.80 24.17 -20.42
N GLU A 54 11.11 24.14 -20.67
CA GLU A 54 11.94 23.04 -20.18
C GLU A 54 12.02 23.02 -18.65
N LYS A 55 12.16 24.18 -18.02
CA LYS A 55 12.12 24.29 -16.56
C LYS A 55 10.79 23.76 -16.02
N LEU A 56 9.67 24.16 -16.61
CA LEU A 56 8.35 23.68 -16.21
C LEU A 56 8.24 22.15 -16.34
N ARG A 57 8.73 21.57 -17.44
CA ARG A 57 8.73 20.11 -17.64
C ARG A 57 9.51 19.38 -16.55
N VAL A 58 10.67 19.90 -16.18
CA VAL A 58 11.49 19.33 -15.09
C VAL A 58 10.77 19.46 -13.74
N ASP A 59 10.18 20.63 -13.47
CA ASP A 59 9.44 20.87 -12.22
C ASP A 59 8.22 19.93 -12.12
N MET A 60 7.47 19.75 -13.22
CA MET A 60 6.35 18.80 -13.30
C MET A 60 6.79 17.36 -13.11
N ALA A 61 7.91 16.94 -13.73
CA ALA A 61 8.45 15.59 -13.57
C ALA A 61 8.87 15.33 -12.11
N SER A 62 9.42 16.34 -11.42
CA SER A 62 9.74 16.23 -10.00
C SER A 62 8.50 16.09 -9.12
N ILE A 63 7.41 16.78 -9.45
CA ILE A 63 6.14 16.66 -8.73
C ILE A 63 5.53 15.28 -8.95
N ASP A 64 5.49 14.80 -10.19
CA ASP A 64 4.98 13.47 -10.54
C ASP A 64 5.72 12.36 -9.78
N LEU A 65 7.05 12.44 -9.71
CA LEU A 65 7.86 11.51 -8.92
C LEU A 65 7.43 11.49 -7.44
N GLY A 66 7.26 12.67 -6.83
CA GLY A 66 6.84 12.75 -5.42
C GLY A 66 5.42 12.23 -5.19
N LEU A 67 4.50 12.46 -6.13
CA LEU A 67 3.14 11.90 -6.06
C LEU A 67 3.14 10.39 -6.25
N ARG A 68 4.01 9.87 -7.10
CA ARG A 68 4.19 8.42 -7.29
C ARG A 68 4.67 7.75 -6.01
N ASP A 69 5.60 8.37 -5.29
CA ASP A 69 6.09 7.85 -4.00
C ASP A 69 4.95 7.82 -2.96
N ILE A 70 4.16 8.88 -2.88
CA ILE A 70 2.97 8.94 -1.99
C ILE A 70 1.98 7.83 -2.35
N ASN A 71 1.71 7.62 -3.64
CA ASN A 71 0.81 6.55 -4.09
C ASN A 71 1.36 5.16 -3.73
N ALA A 72 2.67 4.93 -3.88
CA ALA A 72 3.30 3.68 -3.48
C ALA A 72 3.14 3.41 -1.97
N ILE A 73 3.32 4.44 -1.14
CA ILE A 73 3.13 4.34 0.32
C ILE A 73 1.68 3.97 0.66
N ILE A 74 0.70 4.68 0.08
CA ILE A 74 -0.73 4.42 0.33
C ILE A 74 -1.10 3.00 -0.09
N ASN A 75 -0.67 2.54 -1.26
CA ASN A 75 -0.94 1.18 -1.73
C ASN A 75 -0.31 0.12 -0.81
N GLY A 76 0.92 0.35 -0.36
CA GLY A 76 1.58 -0.53 0.61
C GLY A 76 0.80 -0.66 1.91
N TYR A 77 0.27 0.46 2.42
CA TYR A 77 -0.55 0.48 3.63
C TYR A 77 -1.90 -0.22 3.46
N ILE A 78 -2.61 0.01 2.35
CA ILE A 78 -3.87 -0.67 2.04
C ILE A 78 -3.65 -2.19 1.95
N LEU A 79 -2.59 -2.61 1.28
CA LEU A 79 -2.25 -4.04 1.17
C LEU A 79 -1.93 -4.65 2.54
N HIS A 80 -1.16 -3.95 3.37
CA HIS A 80 -0.86 -4.38 4.73
C HIS A 80 -2.14 -4.56 5.55
N GLN A 81 -3.04 -3.56 5.56
CA GLN A 81 -4.33 -3.68 6.25
C GLN A 81 -5.17 -4.85 5.73
N ALA A 82 -5.22 -5.05 4.41
CA ALA A 82 -5.96 -6.16 3.82
C ALA A 82 -5.42 -7.52 4.28
N GLN A 83 -4.09 -7.66 4.41
CA GLN A 83 -3.44 -8.89 4.87
C GLN A 83 -3.65 -9.11 6.37
N THR A 84 -3.51 -8.08 7.21
CA THR A 84 -3.76 -8.19 8.66
C THR A 84 -5.21 -8.60 8.97
N ASN A 85 -6.18 -8.10 8.19
CA ASN A 85 -7.59 -8.50 8.34
C ASN A 85 -7.87 -9.95 7.92
N ILE A 86 -7.03 -10.54 7.06
CA ILE A 86 -7.15 -11.95 6.65
C ILE A 86 -6.56 -12.87 7.74
N GLU A 87 -5.50 -12.47 8.43
CA GLU A 87 -4.88 -13.27 9.50
C GLU A 87 -5.72 -13.36 10.79
N THR A 88 -6.69 -12.46 10.98
CA THR A 88 -7.67 -12.53 12.08
C THR A 88 -8.94 -13.33 11.75
N ALA A 89 -9.06 -13.92 10.57
CA ALA A 89 -10.11 -14.91 10.33
C ALA A 89 -9.90 -16.08 11.31
N PRO A 90 -10.95 -16.55 12.01
CA PRO A 90 -10.80 -17.67 12.94
C PRO A 90 -10.16 -18.83 12.19
N GLN A 91 -9.07 -19.38 12.74
CA GLN A 91 -8.46 -20.61 12.26
C GLN A 91 -9.59 -21.58 11.93
N GLN A 92 -9.71 -21.98 10.66
CA GLN A 92 -10.64 -23.04 10.32
C GLN A 92 -10.36 -24.19 11.30
N PRO A 93 -11.38 -24.71 12.01
CA PRO A 93 -11.16 -25.79 12.95
C PRO A 93 -10.51 -26.93 12.16
N ASP A 94 -9.38 -27.40 12.70
CA ASP A 94 -8.53 -28.41 12.10
C ASP A 94 -9.40 -29.57 11.60
N ILE A 95 -9.45 -29.73 10.28
CA ILE A 95 -10.31 -30.72 9.62
C ILE A 95 -9.91 -32.12 10.12
N GLU A 96 -8.65 -32.35 10.46
CA GLU A 96 -8.16 -33.62 11.01
C GLU A 96 -8.76 -33.90 12.39
N SER A 97 -8.82 -32.90 13.27
CA SER A 97 -9.43 -33.05 14.61
C SER A 97 -10.93 -33.38 14.53
N ASN A 98 -11.64 -32.77 13.58
CA ASN A 98 -13.07 -33.04 13.37
C ASN A 98 -13.33 -34.44 12.77
N VAL A 99 -12.48 -34.88 11.84
CA VAL A 99 -12.57 -36.23 11.26
C VAL A 99 -12.33 -37.30 12.32
N GLN A 100 -11.39 -37.07 13.23
CA GLN A 100 -11.06 -38.02 14.29
C GLN A 100 -12.17 -38.11 15.35
N ALA A 101 -12.76 -36.99 15.75
CA ALA A 101 -13.91 -36.98 16.66
C ALA A 101 -15.16 -37.66 16.06
N LEU A 102 -15.39 -37.51 14.76
CA LEU A 102 -16.48 -38.20 14.04
C LEU A 102 -16.24 -39.72 13.94
N GLN A 103 -14.99 -40.14 13.75
CA GLN A 103 -14.62 -41.56 13.73
C GLN A 103 -14.85 -42.22 15.11
N GLU A 104 -14.44 -41.56 16.19
CA GLU A 104 -14.67 -42.06 17.56
C GLU A 104 -16.17 -42.17 17.88
N GLN A 105 -16.99 -41.21 17.44
CA GLN A 105 -18.44 -41.28 17.60
C GLN A 105 -19.07 -42.46 16.82
N LEU A 106 -18.63 -42.72 15.59
CA LEU A 106 -19.13 -43.85 14.80
C LEU A 106 -18.74 -45.20 15.43
N GLU A 107 -17.53 -45.33 15.94
CA GLU A 107 -17.10 -46.55 16.65
C GLU A 107 -17.91 -46.78 17.94
N SER A 108 -18.23 -45.71 18.67
CA SER A 108 -19.05 -45.81 19.88
C SER A 108 -20.47 -46.31 19.58
N LEU A 109 -21.08 -45.83 18.49
CA LEU A 109 -22.41 -46.26 18.06
C LEU A 109 -22.42 -47.71 17.57
N GLN A 110 -21.40 -48.13 16.82
CA GLN A 110 -21.29 -49.52 16.37
C GLN A 110 -21.17 -50.50 17.56
N LYS A 111 -20.42 -50.13 18.60
CA LYS A 111 -20.30 -50.94 19.83
C LYS A 111 -21.60 -51.06 20.61
N LEU A 112 -22.47 -50.05 20.59
CA LEU A 112 -23.81 -50.16 21.18
C LEU A 112 -24.72 -51.09 20.38
N THR A 113 -24.65 -51.04 19.05
CA THR A 113 -25.50 -51.89 18.19
C THR A 113 -25.10 -53.37 18.15
N SER A 114 -23.84 -53.71 18.49
CA SER A 114 -23.38 -55.11 18.51
C SER A 114 -23.66 -55.86 19.81
N ASN A 115 -24.23 -55.21 20.84
CA ASN A 115 -24.53 -55.82 22.13
C ASN A 115 -26.02 -56.16 22.35
N GLU A 116 -26.90 -55.93 21.37
CA GLU A 116 -28.35 -56.22 21.50
C GLU A 116 -28.80 -57.56 20.86
N ASP A 117 -27.91 -58.33 20.20
CA ASP A 117 -28.29 -59.59 19.53
C ASP A 117 -27.96 -60.89 20.31
N THR A 118 -27.71 -60.81 21.62
CA THR A 118 -27.64 -62.00 22.49
C THR A 118 -28.44 -61.82 23.78
N ALA A 119 -29.77 -61.88 23.66
CA ALA A 119 -30.66 -62.24 24.76
C ALA A 119 -31.80 -63.13 24.25
#